data_AF-A0A9W7I1C3-F1
#
_entry.id   AF-A0A9W7I1C3-F1
#
_cell.length_a   1.000
_cell.length_b   1.000
_cell.length_c   1.000
_cell.angle_alpha   90.00
_cell.angle_beta   90.00
_cell.angle_gamma   90.00
#
_symmetry.space_group_name_H-M   'P 1'
#
loop_
_entity.id
_entity.type
_entity.pdbx_description
1 polymer ?
#
loop_
_entity_poly.entity_id
_entity_poly.type
_entity_poly.pdbx_seq_one_letter_code
_entity_poly.pdbx_strand_id
1 'polypeptide(L)'
;MWVKKTKQGWMALKIDLEKAFDRVRWGFLQNTLEDAGFPSDLIRIIMHCVTSAKIQVQWNASPSSPFSPERGIRQGNPLSPYLFVLTMERLGQAICQSVDSGA
;
A
#
# COMPACT_ATOMS: atom_id res chain seq x y z
N MET A 1 -6.64 13.40 8.07
CA MET A 1 -7.18 14.77 7.87
C MET A 1 -6.23 15.71 8.58
N TRP A 2 -5.69 16.68 7.87
CA TRP A 2 -4.69 17.63 8.39
C TRP A 2 -5.35 18.99 8.53
N VAL A 3 -5.22 19.64 9.68
CA VAL A 3 -5.82 20.95 9.91
C VAL A 3 -4.74 21.92 10.39
N LYS A 4 -4.62 23.06 9.72
CA LYS A 4 -3.62 24.10 10.02
C LYS A 4 -4.29 25.46 10.14
N LYS A 5 -3.96 26.19 11.21
CA LYS A 5 -4.35 27.59 11.38
C LYS A 5 -3.41 28.49 10.58
N THR A 6 -3.97 29.35 9.73
CA THR A 6 -3.26 30.35 8.95
C THR A 6 -3.62 31.75 9.45
N LYS A 7 -2.94 32.79 8.94
CA LYS A 7 -3.29 34.19 9.24
C LYS A 7 -4.71 34.57 8.77
N GLN A 8 -5.27 33.81 7.83
CA GLN A 8 -6.57 34.09 7.19
C GLN A 8 -7.70 33.18 7.72
N GLY A 9 -7.41 32.21 8.59
CA GLY A 9 -8.41 31.28 9.13
C GLY A 9 -7.88 29.87 9.33
N TRP A 10 -8.75 28.87 9.19
CA TRP A 10 -8.39 27.45 9.28
C TRP A 10 -8.38 26.83 7.89
N MET A 11 -7.38 26.00 7.63
CA MET A 11 -7.28 25.19 6.41
C MET A 11 -7.32 23.73 6.80
N ALA A 12 -8.17 22.94 6.15
CA ALA A 12 -8.24 21.50 6.30
C ALA A 12 -7.91 20.81 4.98
N LEU A 13 -7.02 19.82 5.02
CA LEU A 13 -6.68 18.96 3.89
C LEU A 13 -7.11 17.53 4.20
N LYS A 14 -7.94 16.98 3.32
CA LYS A 14 -8.32 15.57 3.31
C LYS A 14 -7.83 14.95 2.01
N ILE A 15 -7.07 13.87 2.13
CA ILE A 15 -6.60 13.06 1.00
C ILE A 15 -7.32 11.72 1.10
N ASP A 16 -7.93 11.31 0.00
CA ASP A 16 -8.59 10.02 -0.14
C ASP A 16 -7.84 9.19 -1.18
N LEU A 17 -7.60 7.90 -0.88
CA LEU A 17 -6.81 7.02 -1.71
C LEU A 17 -7.72 6.09 -2.50
N GLU A 18 -7.79 6.30 -3.82
CA GLU A 18 -8.59 5.45 -4.70
C GLU A 18 -8.04 4.03 -4.71
N LYS A 19 -8.88 3.03 -4.36
CA LYS A 19 -8.52 1.61 -4.35
C LYS A 19 -7.21 1.34 -3.59
N ALA A 20 -7.12 1.88 -2.37
CA ALA A 20 -5.88 1.96 -1.60
C ALA A 20 -5.13 0.61 -1.50
N PHE A 21 -5.84 -0.50 -1.27
CA PHE A 21 -5.24 -1.83 -1.21
C PHE A 21 -4.77 -2.34 -2.58
N ASP A 22 -5.51 -2.08 -3.66
CA ASP A 22 -5.22 -2.62 -4.99
C ASP A 22 -4.06 -1.88 -5.69
N ARG A 23 -3.73 -0.67 -5.22
CA ARG A 23 -2.70 0.18 -5.84
C ARG A 23 -1.32 0.07 -5.18
N VAL A 24 -1.16 -0.69 -4.10
CA VAL A 24 0.16 -0.90 -3.47
C VAL A 24 1.11 -1.62 -4.42
N ARG A 25 2.22 -0.98 -4.78
CA ARG A 25 3.26 -1.61 -5.61
C ARG A 25 4.09 -2.59 -4.78
N TRP A 26 4.24 -3.82 -5.26
CA TRP A 26 4.97 -4.88 -4.55
C TRP A 26 6.43 -4.55 -4.27
N GLY A 27 7.14 -3.93 -5.23
CA GLY A 27 8.52 -3.49 -4.98
C GLY A 27 8.61 -2.44 -3.87
N PHE A 28 7.63 -1.53 -3.76
CA PHE A 28 7.62 -0.54 -2.68
C PHE A 28 7.29 -1.19 -1.33
N LEU A 29 6.37 -2.16 -1.29
CA LEU A 29 6.10 -2.96 -0.10
C LEU A 29 7.34 -3.73 0.36
N GLN A 30 8.05 -4.38 -0.55
CA GLN A 30 9.27 -5.12 -0.23
C GLN A 30 10.33 -4.19 0.37
N ASN A 31 10.64 -3.08 -0.29
CA ASN A 31 11.60 -2.09 0.22
C ASN A 31 11.16 -1.54 1.60
N THR A 32 9.86 -1.37 1.82
CA THR A 32 9.33 -0.92 3.11
C THR A 32 9.62 -1.95 4.22
N LEU A 33 9.48 -3.24 3.94
CA LEU A 33 9.77 -4.31 4.91
C LEU A 33 11.28 -4.42 5.19
N GLU A 34 12.11 -4.24 4.15
CA GLU A 34 13.57 -4.19 4.27
C GLU A 34 14.01 -2.99 5.12
N ASP A 35 13.51 -1.79 4.83
CA ASP A 35 13.77 -0.56 5.59
C ASP A 35 13.30 -0.67 7.05
N ALA A 36 12.21 -1.42 7.30
CA ALA A 36 11.71 -1.68 8.64
C ALA A 36 12.50 -2.75 9.42
N GLY A 37 13.53 -3.36 8.80
CA GLY A 37 14.43 -4.32 9.45
C GLY A 37 13.86 -5.73 9.60
N PHE A 38 12.90 -6.13 8.76
CA PHE A 38 12.36 -7.49 8.81
C PHE A 38 13.41 -8.50 8.33
N PRO A 39 13.48 -9.71 8.94
CA PRO A 39 14.36 -10.76 8.45
C PRO A 39 14.04 -11.16 7.00
N SER A 40 15.07 -11.37 6.18
CA SER A 40 14.93 -11.68 4.75
C SER A 40 14.02 -12.89 4.47
N ASP A 41 14.09 -13.93 5.30
CA ASP A 41 13.20 -15.09 5.19
C ASP A 41 11.73 -14.74 5.42
N LEU A 42 11.45 -13.88 6.39
CA LEU A 42 10.08 -13.42 6.67
C LEU A 42 9.58 -12.54 5.52
N ILE A 43 10.42 -11.64 4.99
CA ILE A 43 10.10 -10.83 3.81
C ILE A 43 9.76 -11.75 2.63
N ARG A 44 10.58 -12.77 2.37
CA ARG A 44 10.32 -13.74 1.29
C ARG A 44 8.98 -14.45 1.45
N ILE A 45 8.62 -14.87 2.67
CA ILE A 45 7.32 -15.51 2.95
C ILE A 45 6.17 -14.52 2.72
N ILE A 46 6.26 -13.30 3.25
CA ILE A 46 5.24 -12.27 3.08
C ILE A 46 5.05 -11.94 1.59
N MET A 47 6.15 -11.71 0.87
CA MET A 47 6.11 -11.40 -0.56
C MET A 47 5.57 -12.56 -1.38
N HIS A 48 5.87 -13.81 -1.01
CA HIS A 48 5.27 -14.97 -1.66
C HIS A 48 3.74 -15.00 -1.45
N CYS A 49 3.25 -14.71 -0.24
CA CYS A 49 1.82 -14.64 0.05
C CYS A 49 1.10 -13.54 -0.74
N VAL A 50 1.77 -12.42 -1.01
CA VAL A 50 1.19 -11.29 -1.74
C VAL A 50 1.22 -11.52 -3.26
N THR A 51 2.29 -12.12 -3.78
CA THR A 51 2.54 -12.23 -5.23
C THR A 51 2.00 -13.49 -5.89
N SER A 52 1.75 -14.56 -5.13
CA SER A 52 1.28 -15.85 -5.67
C SER A 52 -0.22 -15.90 -5.99
N ALA A 53 -0.97 -14.83 -5.69
CA ALA A 53 -2.39 -14.77 -5.95
C ALA A 53 -2.70 -14.89 -7.45
N LYS A 54 -3.74 -15.66 -7.78
CA LYS A 54 -4.38 -15.66 -9.11
C LYS A 54 -5.80 -15.15 -8.96
N ILE A 55 -6.22 -14.31 -9.91
CA ILE A 55 -7.54 -13.69 -9.94
C ILE A 55 -8.30 -14.21 -11.15
N GLN A 56 -9.59 -14.44 -10.98
CA GLN A 56 -10.55 -14.70 -12.05
C GLN A 56 -11.72 -13.75 -11.89
N VAL A 57 -12.24 -13.25 -13.01
CA VAL A 57 -13.48 -12.48 -13.01
C VAL A 57 -14.63 -13.46 -13.15
N GLN A 58 -15.56 -13.44 -12.21
CA GLN A 58 -16.80 -14.21 -12.30
C GLN A 58 -17.82 -13.39 -13.10
N TRP A 59 -18.17 -13.87 -14.30
CA TRP A 59 -19.16 -13.24 -15.18
C TRP A 59 -20.32 -14.19 -15.41
N ASN A 60 -21.53 -13.82 -15.02
CA ASN A 60 -22.74 -14.68 -15.11
C ASN A 60 -22.51 -16.09 -14.55
N ALA A 61 -21.92 -16.18 -13.35
CA ALA A 61 -21.53 -17.44 -12.69
C ALA A 61 -20.49 -18.30 -13.45
N SER A 62 -19.94 -17.81 -14.55
CA SER A 62 -18.85 -18.47 -15.29
C SER A 62 -17.52 -17.75 -14.99
N PRO A 63 -16.47 -18.46 -14.54
CA PRO A 63 -15.17 -17.85 -14.29
C PRO A 63 -14.44 -17.55 -15.62
N SER A 64 -13.78 -16.39 -15.68
CA SER A 64 -12.85 -16.06 -16.76
C SER A 64 -11.58 -16.90 -16.72
N SER A 65 -10.73 -16.76 -17.73
CA SER A 65 -9.35 -17.20 -17.63
C SER A 65 -8.66 -16.53 -16.42
N PRO A 66 -7.83 -17.27 -15.68
CA PRO A 66 -7.10 -16.71 -14.56
C PRO A 66 -5.98 -15.79 -15.05
N PHE A 67 -5.77 -14.70 -14.33
CA PHE A 67 -4.64 -13.79 -14.54
C PHE A 67 -3.96 -13.49 -13.20
N SER A 68 -2.69 -13.08 -13.27
CA SER A 68 -1.92 -12.69 -12.10
C SER A 68 -1.97 -11.18 -11.93
N PRO A 69 -2.29 -10.66 -10.73
CA PRO A 69 -2.09 -9.26 -10.44
C PRO A 69 -0.59 -8.93 -10.45
N GLU A 70 -0.25 -7.66 -10.71
CA GLU A 70 1.13 -7.16 -10.63
C GLU A 70 1.33 -6.21 -9.43
N ARG A 71 0.25 -5.88 -8.74
CA ARG A 71 0.19 -4.98 -7.60
C ARG A 71 -1.02 -5.28 -6.74
N GLY A 72 -1.02 -4.66 -5.58
CA GLY A 72 -2.11 -4.68 -4.62
C GLY A 72 -1.94 -5.75 -3.55
N ILE A 73 -2.67 -5.57 -2.46
CA ILE A 73 -2.71 -6.48 -1.32
C ILE A 73 -4.14 -7.00 -1.19
N ARG A 74 -4.29 -8.31 -0.99
CA ARG A 74 -5.60 -8.96 -0.98
C ARG A 74 -6.43 -8.54 0.24
N GLN A 75 -7.58 -7.90 0.01
CA GLN A 75 -8.54 -7.62 1.08
C GLN A 75 -9.09 -8.92 1.68
N GLY A 76 -9.35 -8.91 2.99
CA GLY A 76 -9.83 -10.09 3.73
C GLY A 76 -8.75 -11.04 4.24
N ASN A 77 -7.47 -10.81 3.91
CA ASN A 77 -6.37 -11.50 4.60
C ASN A 77 -6.01 -10.72 5.89
N PRO A 78 -5.87 -11.39 7.06
CA PRO A 78 -5.51 -10.76 8.32
C PRO A 78 -4.22 -9.93 8.28
N LEU A 79 -3.27 -10.25 7.40
CA LEU A 79 -1.98 -9.56 7.28
C LEU A 79 -2.10 -8.24 6.49
N SER A 80 -3.07 -8.13 5.59
CA SER A 80 -3.17 -7.02 4.64
C SER A 80 -3.31 -5.63 5.27
N PRO A 81 -4.09 -5.44 6.36
CA PRO A 81 -4.17 -4.15 7.03
C PRO A 81 -2.80 -3.69 7.58
N TYR A 82 -2.00 -4.61 8.12
CA TYR A 82 -0.70 -4.29 8.69
C TYR A 82 0.31 -3.88 7.61
N LEU A 83 0.37 -4.65 6.52
CA LEU A 83 1.22 -4.32 5.37
C LEU A 83 0.84 -2.97 4.76
N PHE A 84 -0.46 -2.68 4.67
CA PHE A 84 -0.94 -1.40 4.19
C PHE A 84 -0.50 -0.24 5.10
N VAL A 85 -0.65 -0.38 6.43
CA VAL A 85 -0.22 0.64 7.39
C VAL A 85 1.29 0.90 7.30
N LEU A 86 2.12 -0.14 7.26
CA LEU A 86 3.58 0.00 7.10
C LEU A 86 3.93 0.74 5.81
N THR A 87 3.27 0.38 4.71
CA THR A 87 3.46 1.01 3.41
C THR A 87 3.09 2.49 3.45
N MET A 88 1.97 2.84 4.09
CA MET A 88 1.50 4.21 4.22
C MET A 88 2.40 5.06 5.12
N GLU A 89 2.92 4.48 6.20
CA GLU A 89 3.90 5.13 7.07
C GLU A 89 5.17 5.50 6.29
N ARG A 90 5.72 4.54 5.53
CA ARG A 90 6.91 4.79 4.70
C ARG A 90 6.65 5.83 3.62
N LEU A 91 5.47 5.81 3.00
CA LEU A 91 5.05 6.83 2.04
C LEU A 91 4.98 8.22 2.70
N GLY A 92 4.41 8.32 3.90
CA GLY A 92 4.36 9.57 4.67
C GLY A 92 5.75 10.13 4.95
N GLN A 93 6.67 9.27 5.39
CA GLN A 93 8.07 9.65 5.62
C GLN A 93 8.76 10.14 4.34
N ALA A 94 8.56 9.45 3.21
CA ALA A 94 9.13 9.85 1.93
C ALA A 94 8.61 11.22 1.46
N ILE A 95 7.31 11.50 1.68
CA ILE A 95 6.72 12.81 1.38
C ILE A 95 7.35 13.89 2.27
N CYS A 96 7.44 13.67 3.58
CA CYS A 96 8.08 14.63 4.49
C CYS A 96 9.54 14.91 4.11
N GLN A 97 10.33 13.86 3.84
CA GLN A 97 11.73 13.98 3.40
C GLN A 97 11.86 14.79 2.11
N SER A 98 10.94 14.59 1.15
CA SER A 98 10.91 15.35 -0.10
C SER A 98 10.62 16.83 0.15
N VAL A 99 9.67 17.13 1.04
CA VAL A 99 9.32 18.52 1.40
C VAL A 99 10.46 19.21 2.13
N ASP A 100 11.12 18.53 3.06
CA ASP A 100 12.26 19.08 3.81
C ASP A 100 13.48 19.33 2.90
N SER A 101 13.63 18.55 1.84
CA SER A 101 14.69 18.71 0.84
C SER A 101 14.41 19.83 -0.18
N GLY A 102 13.26 20.52 -0.06
CA GLY A 102 12.90 21.66 -0.90
C GLY A 102 12.42 21.32 -2.32
N ALA A 103 11.94 20.09 -2.53
CA ALA A 103 11.30 19.69 -3.78
C ALA A 103 9.84 20.18 -3.91
#